data_AF-A0A5J5B355-F1
#
_entry.id   AF-A0A5J5B355-F1
#
_cell.length_a   1.000
_cell.length_b   1.000
_cell.length_c   1.000
_cell.angle_alpha   90.00
_cell.angle_beta   90.00
_cell.angle_gamma   90.00
#
_symmetry.space_group_name_H-M   'P 1'
#
loop_
_entity.id
_entity.type
_entity.pdbx_description
1 polymer ?
#
loop_
_entity_poly.entity_id
_entity_poly.type
_entity_poly.pdbx_seq_one_letter_code
_entity_poly.pdbx_strand_id
1 'polypeptide(L)'
;MMKAAIPSKALIIRINLIFLAFFLLIYAALLLWPSATVYHENAASLVMCSLRECHHKTEKGIKMNVVLEEKGGNQSKPVGKPVIKREKPSFLNEMGRRLKIGMVNMDEDDVSEWNEHGQIIPIYFEQVSKYFEWKDLFPEWIDEEEEIDGPSCPEIPMPKFEEYGAMDVIVAKLPCKYPEEGWGRDVFRLQVHLIAANLAVKKGKRDWSRKTKVVFLSKCRPMLELFRCNDMVRQEGDWWFFQPETDRLKQKVSLPVGSCNLALPLWEKGIDEVYDVSKIERGTKTVRREAYATVLHSSESYVCGAIALAQSLLQSGTKRDLILLLDKSISVSKRDALSVAGWIIRIIKRIRNPRAEKGSYNEYNYSKFRLWQLTEYDKIIFIDADIIVLRNLDILFHFPQITATGNDGSIFNSGIMVIEPSNCTFSIFMDRRKEIVSYNGGDQGFLNEVFVWWHRLPRRMNYLKNFWSNYSGEAYMKNQLFGSDPPRLYTIHYIGLKPWLCYRDYDCNWDLSKQLVYASDVAHQRWWKVHDAMDERLQKFCGLSKQRKIELLWDRKMAKEMKLRGDRWRVNITDPRRLD
;
A
#
# COMPACT_ATOMS: atom_id res chain seq x y z
N MET A 1 73.60 8.29 11.93
CA MET A 1 73.67 9.08 10.67
C MET A 1 72.88 8.35 9.59
N MET A 2 71.70 8.85 9.22
CA MET A 2 71.08 8.59 7.91
C MET A 2 70.29 9.87 7.56
N LYS A 3 70.82 10.67 6.63
CA LYS A 3 70.15 11.86 6.11
C LYS A 3 69.08 11.39 5.13
N ALA A 4 67.81 11.66 5.43
CA ALA A 4 66.72 11.47 4.48
C ALA A 4 66.89 12.47 3.32
N ALA A 5 67.06 11.95 2.10
CA ALA A 5 67.16 12.76 0.90
C ALA A 5 65.80 13.37 0.56
N ILE A 6 65.74 14.70 0.48
CA ILE A 6 64.55 15.43 0.05
C ILE A 6 64.37 15.17 -1.45
N PRO A 7 63.24 14.60 -1.90
CA PRO A 7 63.03 14.32 -3.31
C PRO A 7 62.99 15.63 -4.11
N SER A 8 63.66 15.67 -5.26
CA SER A 8 63.70 16.86 -6.11
C SER A 8 62.28 17.24 -6.54
N LYS A 9 62.01 18.55 -6.69
CA LYS A 9 60.70 19.06 -7.14
C LYS A 9 60.21 18.37 -8.42
N ALA A 10 61.13 17.95 -9.30
CA ALA A 10 60.83 17.20 -10.51
C ALA A 10 60.28 15.79 -10.23
N LEU A 11 60.76 15.11 -9.18
CA LEU A 11 60.25 13.80 -8.79
C LEU A 11 58.83 13.90 -8.21
N ILE A 12 58.56 14.92 -7.40
CA ILE A 12 57.22 15.17 -6.84
C ILE A 12 56.23 15.50 -7.96
N ILE A 13 56.62 16.32 -8.94
CA ILE A 13 55.77 16.63 -10.10
C ILE A 13 55.48 15.39 -10.93
N ARG A 14 56.48 14.52 -11.18
CA ARG A 14 56.27 13.26 -11.90
C ARG A 14 55.35 12.30 -11.15
N ILE A 15 55.51 12.18 -9.83
CA ILE A 15 54.62 11.35 -9.00
C ILE A 15 53.19 11.89 -9.05
N ASN A 16 53.00 13.20 -8.90
CA ASN A 16 51.67 13.82 -8.98
C ASN A 16 51.03 13.69 -10.36
N LEU A 17 51.80 13.78 -11.45
CA LEU A 17 51.30 13.53 -12.81
C LEU A 17 50.88 12.08 -13.02
N ILE A 18 51.62 11.12 -12.43
CA ILE A 18 51.24 9.69 -12.46
C ILE A 18 49.94 9.47 -11.68
N PHE A 19 49.81 10.07 -10.49
CA PHE A 19 48.56 10.01 -9.72
C PHE A 19 47.39 10.66 -10.46
N LEU A 20 47.61 11.80 -11.13
CA LEU A 20 46.58 12.47 -11.92
C LEU A 20 46.15 11.62 -13.13
N ALA A 21 47.10 11.00 -13.82
CA ALA A 21 46.83 10.09 -14.93
C ALA A 21 46.06 8.84 -14.45
N PHE A 22 46.43 8.29 -13.30
CA PHE A 22 45.74 7.14 -12.70
C PHE A 22 44.32 7.52 -12.26
N PHE A 23 44.13 8.72 -11.71
CA PHE A 23 42.82 9.25 -11.33
C PHE A 23 41.93 9.48 -12.55
N LEU A 24 42.49 10.03 -13.64
CA LEU A 24 41.78 10.21 -14.91
C LEU A 24 41.41 8.86 -15.56
N LEU A 25 42.27 7.84 -15.47
CA LEU A 25 41.97 6.49 -15.95
C LEU A 25 40.88 5.81 -15.12
N ILE A 26 40.90 5.94 -13.79
CA ILE A 26 39.82 5.44 -12.91
C ILE A 26 38.52 6.17 -13.21
N TYR A 27 38.57 7.49 -13.38
CA TYR A 27 37.39 8.31 -13.68
C TYR A 27 36.80 7.96 -15.05
N ALA A 28 37.64 7.77 -16.07
CA ALA A 28 37.21 7.30 -17.39
C ALA A 28 36.66 5.86 -17.33
N ALA A 29 37.26 4.98 -16.53
CA ALA A 29 36.75 3.62 -16.32
C ALA A 29 35.41 3.61 -15.58
N LEU A 30 35.19 4.51 -14.61
CA LEU A 30 33.90 4.68 -13.93
C LEU A 30 32.82 5.29 -14.86
N LEU A 31 33.22 6.17 -15.79
CA LEU A 31 32.32 6.74 -16.80
C LEU A 31 31.95 5.74 -17.91
N LEU A 32 32.86 4.81 -18.24
CA LEU A 32 32.67 3.80 -19.29
C LEU A 32 32.17 2.46 -18.76
N TRP A 33 32.10 2.28 -17.43
CA TRP A 33 31.47 1.11 -16.83
C TRP A 33 29.95 1.24 -16.99
N PRO A 34 29.25 0.26 -17.58
CA PRO A 34 27.80 0.25 -17.54
C PRO A 34 27.38 0.16 -16.08
N SER A 35 26.80 1.22 -15.55
CA SER A 35 26.18 1.22 -14.23
C SER A 35 25.11 0.13 -14.22
N ALA A 36 25.39 -0.98 -13.54
CA ALA A 36 24.39 -1.96 -13.15
C ALA A 36 23.51 -1.38 -12.03
N THR A 37 22.74 -0.34 -12.37
CA THR A 37 21.69 0.27 -11.55
C THR A 37 20.69 0.94 -12.48
N VAL A 38 19.70 0.16 -12.93
CA VAL A 38 18.56 0.62 -13.77
C VAL A 38 17.59 1.56 -13.00
N TYR A 39 17.94 1.99 -11.78
CA TYR A 39 16.99 2.67 -10.88
C TYR A 39 17.23 4.17 -10.63
N HIS A 40 18.21 4.84 -11.25
CA HIS A 40 18.46 6.26 -10.87
C HIS A 40 18.70 7.32 -11.95
N GLU A 41 18.54 7.06 -13.26
CA GLU A 41 18.72 8.12 -14.28
C GLU A 41 17.47 8.57 -15.06
N ASN A 42 16.28 8.02 -14.81
CA ASN A 42 15.05 8.48 -15.50
C ASN A 42 14.01 9.19 -14.61
N ALA A 43 14.36 9.58 -13.38
CA ALA A 43 13.42 10.26 -12.48
C ALA A 43 13.16 11.73 -12.86
N ALA A 44 13.90 12.32 -13.81
CA ALA A 44 13.78 13.73 -14.19
C ALA A 44 13.37 13.99 -15.66
N SER A 45 13.13 12.97 -16.49
CA SER A 45 12.76 13.19 -17.91
C SER A 45 11.53 12.41 -18.41
N LEU A 46 10.71 11.83 -17.54
CA LEU A 46 9.44 11.20 -17.92
C LEU A 46 8.19 11.90 -17.37
N VAL A 47 8.34 13.12 -16.85
CA VAL A 47 7.19 13.98 -16.54
C VAL A 47 6.84 14.81 -17.78
N MET A 48 6.08 14.20 -18.68
CA MET A 48 5.19 14.93 -19.58
C MET A 48 3.87 14.19 -19.65
N CYS A 49 2.90 14.64 -18.85
CA CYS A 49 1.55 14.89 -19.35
C CYS A 49 0.90 15.91 -18.41
N SER A 50 0.76 17.14 -18.93
CA SER A 50 0.05 18.22 -18.29
C SER A 50 -1.47 17.99 -18.39
N LEU A 51 -2.18 18.60 -17.45
CA LEU A 51 -3.62 18.68 -17.23
C LEU A 51 -4.48 19.22 -18.40
N ARG A 52 -4.04 19.15 -19.67
CA ARG A 52 -4.91 19.55 -20.81
C ARG A 52 -4.52 19.11 -22.21
N GLU A 53 -3.39 18.42 -22.43
CA GLU A 53 -2.90 18.19 -23.81
C GLU A 53 -2.44 16.76 -24.13
N CYS A 54 -2.78 15.76 -23.30
CA CYS A 54 -2.62 14.36 -23.69
C CYS A 54 -3.93 13.83 -24.28
N HIS A 55 -4.25 14.31 -25.47
CA HIS A 55 -5.34 13.78 -26.29
C HIS A 55 -4.88 12.54 -27.05
N HIS A 56 -5.35 11.37 -26.63
CA HIS A 56 -5.87 10.39 -27.57
C HIS A 56 -7.33 10.13 -27.20
N LYS A 57 -8.25 10.48 -28.11
CA LYS A 57 -9.64 10.04 -28.07
C LYS A 57 -9.65 8.54 -27.81
N THR A 58 -10.03 8.12 -26.61
CA THR A 58 -10.48 6.75 -26.39
C THR A 58 -11.99 6.80 -26.54
N GLU A 59 -12.47 6.31 -27.69
CA GLU A 59 -13.90 6.13 -27.88
C GLU A 59 -14.46 5.19 -26.80
N LYS A 60 -15.66 5.51 -26.33
CA LYS A 60 -16.45 4.72 -25.37
C LYS A 60 -16.31 3.22 -25.63
N GLY A 61 -15.87 2.49 -24.61
CA GLY A 61 -15.98 1.02 -24.55
C GLY A 61 -15.29 0.31 -25.72
N ILE A 62 -13.96 0.41 -25.81
CA ILE A 62 -13.20 -0.48 -26.68
C ILE A 62 -13.23 -1.89 -26.05
N LYS A 63 -14.18 -2.71 -26.50
CA LYS A 63 -13.86 -4.13 -26.70
C LYS A 63 -12.64 -4.13 -27.61
N MET A 64 -11.51 -4.67 -27.15
CA MET A 64 -10.40 -4.95 -28.06
C MET A 64 -10.98 -5.80 -29.19
N ASN A 65 -11.19 -5.21 -30.36
CA ASN A 65 -11.64 -5.93 -31.54
C ASN A 65 -10.51 -6.89 -31.90
N VAL A 66 -10.76 -8.14 -31.55
CA VAL A 66 -10.09 -9.32 -32.09
C VAL A 66 -10.08 -9.17 -33.61
N VAL A 67 -8.89 -9.19 -34.21
CA VAL A 67 -8.77 -9.49 -35.64
C VAL A 67 -9.40 -10.86 -35.83
N LEU A 68 -10.59 -10.87 -36.42
CA LEU A 68 -11.30 -12.08 -36.81
C LEU A 68 -10.46 -12.79 -37.87
N GLU A 69 -9.65 -13.75 -37.45
CA GLU A 69 -9.40 -14.91 -38.31
C GLU A 69 -10.66 -15.78 -38.23
N GLU A 70 -11.47 -15.74 -39.29
CA GLU A 70 -12.53 -16.71 -39.51
C GLU A 70 -11.94 -18.12 -39.51
N LYS A 71 -12.11 -18.85 -38.40
CA LYS A 71 -12.19 -20.31 -38.43
C LYS A 71 -13.62 -20.70 -38.08
N GLY A 72 -14.45 -20.74 -39.10
CA GLY A 72 -15.66 -21.54 -39.07
C GLY A 72 -15.30 -23.02 -38.88
N GLY A 73 -16.06 -23.70 -38.02
CA GLY A 73 -16.06 -25.16 -37.90
C GLY A 73 -15.70 -25.67 -36.51
N ASN A 74 -16.67 -26.36 -35.88
CA ASN A 74 -16.56 -27.33 -34.78
C ASN A 74 -15.24 -27.29 -33.98
N GLN A 75 -15.31 -26.84 -32.72
CA GLN A 75 -14.22 -27.00 -31.75
C GLN A 75 -13.95 -28.49 -31.47
N SER A 76 -13.17 -29.12 -32.33
CA SER A 76 -12.46 -30.35 -32.04
C SER A 76 -11.25 -30.04 -31.14
N LYS A 77 -11.05 -30.88 -30.12
CA LYS A 77 -9.90 -30.87 -29.19
C LYS A 77 -8.58 -30.52 -29.90
N PRO A 78 -7.70 -29.69 -29.31
CA PRO A 78 -6.32 -29.62 -29.76
C PRO A 78 -5.68 -31.00 -29.54
N VAL A 79 -5.37 -31.68 -30.63
CA VAL A 79 -4.64 -32.96 -30.62
C VAL A 79 -3.18 -32.66 -30.24
N GLY A 80 -2.66 -33.33 -29.21
CA GLY A 80 -1.22 -33.56 -29.07
C GLY A 80 -0.45 -32.80 -27.98
N LYS A 81 -1.07 -32.33 -26.89
CA LYS A 81 -0.29 -31.96 -25.69
C LYS A 81 -0.10 -33.18 -24.77
N PRO A 82 1.11 -33.42 -24.23
CA PRO A 82 1.35 -34.53 -23.32
C PRO A 82 0.50 -34.34 -22.06
N VAL A 83 -0.37 -35.30 -21.77
CA VAL A 83 -1.23 -35.27 -20.58
C VAL A 83 -0.38 -35.61 -19.36
N ILE A 84 -0.33 -34.73 -18.37
CA ILE A 84 0.49 -34.95 -17.17
C ILE A 84 -0.33 -35.76 -16.17
N LYS A 85 0.10 -36.98 -15.86
CA LYS A 85 -0.52 -37.79 -14.80
C LYS A 85 -0.36 -37.09 -13.45
N ARG A 86 -1.47 -36.78 -12.77
CA ARG A 86 -1.45 -36.09 -11.48
C ARG A 86 -1.74 -37.02 -10.32
N GLU A 87 -0.81 -37.03 -9.38
CA GLU A 87 -1.02 -37.65 -8.08
C GLU A 87 -2.11 -36.89 -7.32
N LYS A 88 -3.05 -37.68 -6.82
CA LYS A 88 -4.22 -37.22 -6.08
C LYS A 88 -3.84 -36.92 -4.63
N PRO A 89 -4.20 -35.75 -4.09
CA PRO A 89 -3.95 -35.44 -2.68
C PRO A 89 -4.80 -36.30 -1.74
N SER A 90 -4.26 -36.63 -0.57
CA SER A 90 -4.88 -37.57 0.36
C SER A 90 -6.19 -37.05 0.95
N PHE A 91 -6.29 -35.73 1.18
CA PHE A 91 -7.49 -35.09 1.70
C PHE A 91 -8.74 -35.25 0.81
N LEU A 92 -8.60 -35.54 -0.48
CA LEU A 92 -9.78 -35.81 -1.34
C LEU A 92 -10.49 -37.11 -0.95
N ASN A 93 -9.75 -38.08 -0.40
CA ASN A 93 -10.35 -39.32 0.12
C ASN A 93 -11.23 -39.03 1.34
N GLU A 94 -10.83 -38.07 2.17
CA GLU A 94 -11.54 -37.66 3.38
C GLU A 94 -12.81 -36.84 3.07
N MET A 95 -12.93 -36.27 1.86
CA MET A 95 -14.08 -35.45 1.47
C MET A 95 -15.34 -36.25 1.11
N GLY A 96 -15.24 -37.58 1.02
CA GLY A 96 -16.35 -38.48 0.70
C GLY A 96 -16.40 -38.91 -0.77
N ARG A 97 -17.50 -39.60 -1.14
CA ARG A 97 -17.78 -40.09 -2.49
C ARG A 97 -18.97 -39.32 -3.10
N ARG A 98 -19.07 -39.28 -4.43
CA ARG A 98 -20.09 -38.57 -5.23
C ARG A 98 -20.04 -37.03 -5.18
N LEU A 99 -18.84 -36.47 -5.08
CA LEU A 99 -18.58 -35.03 -5.10
C LEU A 99 -18.87 -34.43 -6.50
N LYS A 100 -19.40 -33.22 -6.56
CA LYS A 100 -19.36 -32.39 -7.77
C LYS A 100 -18.12 -31.50 -7.73
N ILE A 101 -17.14 -31.78 -8.57
CA ILE A 101 -15.82 -31.15 -8.56
C ILE A 101 -15.71 -30.19 -9.75
N GLY A 102 -15.74 -28.88 -9.48
CA GLY A 102 -15.51 -27.86 -10.51
C GLY A 102 -14.02 -27.69 -10.77
N MET A 103 -13.56 -27.91 -12.00
CA MET A 103 -12.14 -27.83 -12.37
C MET A 103 -11.83 -26.59 -13.21
N VAL A 104 -10.92 -25.75 -12.73
CA VAL A 104 -10.51 -24.50 -13.38
C VAL A 104 -9.04 -24.63 -13.81
N ASN A 105 -8.76 -24.39 -15.10
CA ASN A 105 -7.41 -24.37 -15.66
C ASN A 105 -6.65 -25.72 -15.52
N MET A 106 -7.36 -26.85 -15.66
CA MET A 106 -6.82 -28.21 -15.49
C MET A 106 -6.86 -29.04 -16.80
N ASP A 107 -7.07 -28.39 -17.96
CA ASP A 107 -7.36 -29.08 -19.23
C ASP A 107 -6.22 -29.97 -19.74
N GLU A 108 -5.00 -29.77 -19.25
CA GLU A 108 -3.78 -30.49 -19.65
C GLU A 108 -3.37 -31.60 -18.65
N ASP A 109 -4.13 -31.78 -17.58
CA ASP A 109 -3.80 -32.70 -16.49
C ASP A 109 -4.71 -33.95 -16.53
N ASP A 110 -4.10 -35.14 -16.43
CA ASP A 110 -4.87 -36.39 -16.33
C ASP A 110 -5.39 -36.55 -14.90
N VAL A 111 -6.70 -36.36 -14.75
CA VAL A 111 -7.44 -36.48 -13.50
C VAL A 111 -8.42 -37.65 -13.53
N SER A 112 -8.24 -38.62 -14.44
CA SER A 112 -9.18 -39.73 -14.66
C SER A 112 -9.45 -40.55 -13.39
N GLU A 113 -8.45 -40.69 -12.51
CA GLU A 113 -8.55 -41.39 -11.22
C GLU A 113 -9.51 -40.70 -10.22
N TRP A 114 -9.89 -39.44 -10.46
CA TRP A 114 -10.75 -38.68 -9.55
C TRP A 114 -12.24 -38.97 -9.79
N ASN A 115 -12.59 -39.62 -10.91
CA ASN A 115 -13.96 -40.02 -11.22
C ASN A 115 -14.55 -40.99 -10.17
N GLU A 116 -13.70 -41.71 -9.43
CA GLU A 116 -14.12 -42.55 -8.29
C GLU A 116 -14.72 -41.73 -7.14
N HIS A 117 -14.33 -40.45 -7.03
CA HIS A 117 -14.78 -39.54 -5.97
C HIS A 117 -16.01 -38.74 -6.37
N GLY A 118 -16.30 -38.62 -7.66
CA GLY A 118 -17.53 -38.01 -8.13
C GLY A 118 -17.44 -37.43 -9.54
N GLN A 119 -18.37 -36.51 -9.83
CA GLN A 119 -18.54 -35.91 -11.14
C GLN A 119 -17.58 -34.72 -11.31
N ILE A 120 -16.71 -34.80 -12.31
CA ILE A 120 -15.85 -33.70 -12.74
C ILE A 120 -16.64 -32.77 -13.66
N ILE A 121 -16.58 -31.46 -13.38
CA ILE A 121 -17.24 -30.40 -14.13
C ILE A 121 -16.14 -29.43 -14.61
N PRO A 122 -15.65 -29.55 -15.86
CA PRO A 122 -14.66 -28.62 -16.38
C PRO A 122 -15.27 -27.22 -16.53
N ILE A 123 -14.54 -26.19 -16.11
CA ILE A 123 -14.94 -24.79 -16.20
C ILE A 123 -14.18 -24.15 -17.34
N TYR A 124 -14.89 -23.84 -18.43
CA TYR A 124 -14.32 -23.22 -19.61
C TYR A 124 -14.41 -21.69 -19.52
N PHE A 125 -13.31 -21.03 -19.88
CA PHE A 125 -13.20 -19.58 -19.93
C PHE A 125 -12.11 -19.16 -20.94
N GLU A 126 -12.23 -17.95 -21.47
CA GLU A 126 -11.19 -17.36 -22.31
C GLU A 126 -10.04 -16.83 -21.45
N GLN A 127 -8.80 -17.17 -21.77
CA GLN A 127 -7.65 -16.66 -21.02
C GLN A 127 -7.41 -15.18 -21.34
N VAL A 128 -6.95 -14.40 -20.35
CA VAL A 128 -6.53 -13.03 -20.59
C VAL A 128 -5.44 -12.95 -21.67
N SER A 129 -5.46 -11.87 -22.45
CA SER A 129 -4.43 -11.60 -23.45
C SER A 129 -3.05 -11.53 -22.80
N LYS A 130 -2.03 -12.08 -23.48
CA LYS A 130 -0.62 -11.95 -23.06
C LYS A 130 -0.11 -10.50 -23.04
N TYR A 131 -0.82 -9.58 -23.68
CA TYR A 131 -0.52 -8.15 -23.72
C TYR A 131 -1.21 -7.37 -22.59
N PHE A 132 -2.09 -8.02 -21.81
CA PHE A 132 -2.76 -7.39 -20.68
C PHE A 132 -1.80 -7.43 -19.48
N GLU A 133 -1.30 -6.26 -19.10
CA GLU A 133 -0.27 -6.10 -18.06
C GLU A 133 -0.89 -5.72 -16.71
N TRP A 134 -0.16 -5.97 -15.62
CA TRP A 134 -0.63 -5.63 -14.28
C TRP A 134 -0.95 -4.14 -14.11
N LYS A 135 -0.17 -3.27 -14.76
CA LYS A 135 -0.34 -1.81 -14.70
C LYS A 135 -1.64 -1.33 -15.33
N ASP A 136 -2.25 -2.12 -16.22
CA ASP A 136 -3.54 -1.80 -16.83
C ASP A 136 -4.69 -1.94 -15.82
N LEU A 137 -4.54 -2.86 -14.84
CA LEU A 137 -5.44 -2.99 -13.69
C LEU A 137 -5.02 -2.11 -12.52
N PHE A 138 -3.72 -1.85 -12.39
CA PHE A 138 -3.15 -1.08 -11.30
C PHE A 138 -2.33 0.11 -11.81
N PRO A 139 -2.99 1.11 -12.43
CA PRO A 139 -2.31 2.28 -12.95
C PRO A 139 -1.90 3.22 -11.83
N GLU A 140 -0.79 3.92 -12.04
CA GLU A 140 -0.29 4.97 -11.15
C GLU A 140 -1.32 6.09 -10.97
N TRP A 141 -1.93 6.53 -12.07
CA TRP A 141 -2.89 7.62 -12.08
C TRP A 141 -4.24 7.17 -12.63
N ILE A 142 -5.32 7.72 -12.06
CA ILE A 142 -6.68 7.64 -12.58
C ILE A 142 -7.33 9.02 -12.44
N ASP A 143 -8.33 9.30 -13.28
CA ASP A 143 -9.20 10.46 -13.17
C ASP A 143 -10.17 10.27 -12.00
N GLU A 144 -9.66 10.37 -10.77
CA GLU A 144 -10.47 10.15 -9.57
C GLU A 144 -11.67 11.08 -9.55
N GLU A 145 -11.48 12.34 -9.99
CA GLU A 145 -12.43 13.46 -9.92
C GLU A 145 -13.49 13.44 -11.04
N GLU A 146 -13.42 12.42 -11.92
CA GLU A 146 -14.30 12.24 -13.08
C GLU A 146 -14.42 13.52 -13.93
N GLU A 147 -13.32 14.26 -14.10
CA GLU A 147 -13.30 15.50 -14.88
C GLU A 147 -13.48 15.23 -16.39
N ILE A 148 -13.13 14.02 -16.84
CA ILE A 148 -13.14 13.61 -18.25
C ILE A 148 -14.08 12.42 -18.47
N ASP A 149 -13.58 11.20 -18.24
CA ASP A 149 -14.28 9.94 -18.52
C ASP A 149 -14.52 9.12 -17.24
N GLY A 150 -13.92 9.53 -16.11
CA GLY A 150 -13.92 8.80 -14.86
C GLY A 150 -13.03 7.56 -14.86
N PRO A 151 -12.83 6.93 -13.70
CA PRO A 151 -12.00 5.74 -13.60
C PRO A 151 -12.69 4.54 -14.27
N SER A 152 -11.95 3.75 -15.03
CA SER A 152 -12.45 2.53 -15.68
C SER A 152 -11.37 1.45 -15.72
N CYS A 153 -11.79 0.21 -15.52
CA CYS A 153 -10.92 -0.96 -15.57
C CYS A 153 -11.18 -1.79 -16.84
N PRO A 154 -10.14 -2.32 -17.49
CA PRO A 154 -10.33 -3.33 -18.53
C PRO A 154 -11.04 -4.57 -17.97
N GLU A 155 -11.90 -5.19 -18.79
CA GLU A 155 -12.61 -6.39 -18.39
C GLU A 155 -11.69 -7.61 -18.40
N ILE A 156 -11.72 -8.41 -17.33
CA ILE A 156 -11.13 -9.74 -17.31
C ILE A 156 -12.19 -10.74 -17.80
N PRO A 157 -11.93 -11.54 -18.86
CA PRO A 157 -12.86 -12.57 -19.28
C PRO A 157 -13.19 -13.54 -18.13
N MET A 158 -14.47 -13.81 -17.92
CA MET A 158 -14.97 -14.70 -16.88
C MET A 158 -15.88 -15.77 -17.51
N PRO A 159 -15.96 -16.97 -16.92
CA PRO A 159 -16.94 -17.96 -17.34
C PRO A 159 -18.36 -17.45 -17.07
N LYS A 160 -19.32 -17.90 -17.86
CA LYS A 160 -20.74 -17.70 -17.60
C LYS A 160 -21.16 -18.57 -16.42
N PHE A 161 -21.06 -18.02 -15.22
CA PHE A 161 -21.31 -18.78 -13.99
C PHE A 161 -22.70 -19.44 -13.98
N GLU A 162 -23.69 -18.83 -14.62
CA GLU A 162 -25.08 -19.28 -14.71
C GLU A 162 -25.22 -20.67 -15.32
N GLU A 163 -24.33 -21.06 -16.24
CA GLU A 163 -24.33 -22.36 -16.93
C GLU A 163 -23.95 -23.54 -16.01
N TYR A 164 -23.36 -23.26 -14.85
CA TYR A 164 -22.86 -24.28 -13.94
C TYR A 164 -23.80 -24.53 -12.76
N GLY A 165 -23.94 -25.80 -12.37
CA GLY A 165 -24.65 -26.22 -11.16
C GLY A 165 -23.83 -26.01 -9.88
N ALA A 166 -24.42 -26.33 -8.73
CA ALA A 166 -23.72 -26.28 -7.44
C ALA A 166 -22.61 -27.33 -7.34
N MET A 167 -21.47 -26.94 -6.76
CA MET A 167 -20.25 -27.74 -6.65
C MET A 167 -19.90 -28.00 -5.18
N ASP A 168 -19.45 -29.21 -4.88
CA ASP A 168 -18.99 -29.59 -3.54
C ASP A 168 -17.56 -29.08 -3.27
N VAL A 169 -16.72 -29.04 -4.31
CA VAL A 169 -15.33 -28.58 -4.25
C VAL A 169 -14.99 -27.86 -5.55
N ILE A 170 -14.31 -26.71 -5.44
CA ILE A 170 -13.69 -26.03 -6.58
C ILE A 170 -12.19 -26.34 -6.56
N VAL A 171 -11.64 -26.82 -7.68
CA VAL A 171 -10.23 -27.17 -7.83
C VAL A 171 -9.65 -26.32 -8.95
N ALA A 172 -8.56 -25.59 -8.68
CA ALA A 172 -7.95 -24.70 -9.66
C ALA A 172 -6.42 -24.86 -9.72
N LYS A 173 -5.87 -24.95 -10.92
CA LYS A 173 -4.41 -24.90 -11.12
C LYS A 173 -3.96 -23.46 -11.31
N LEU A 174 -3.04 -23.00 -10.48
CA LEU A 174 -2.55 -21.63 -10.56
C LEU A 174 -1.20 -21.58 -11.29
N PRO A 175 -1.04 -20.69 -12.29
CA PRO A 175 0.26 -20.43 -12.90
C PRO A 175 1.21 -19.86 -11.84
N CYS A 176 2.47 -20.30 -11.86
CA CYS A 176 3.48 -19.91 -10.89
C CYS A 176 4.81 -19.67 -11.61
N LYS A 177 5.28 -18.43 -11.58
CA LYS A 177 6.57 -17.99 -12.14
C LYS A 177 7.66 -17.80 -11.09
N TYR A 178 7.38 -18.07 -9.81
CA TYR A 178 8.39 -17.93 -8.75
C TYR A 178 9.63 -18.80 -9.06
N PRO A 179 10.86 -18.28 -8.90
CA PRO A 179 11.23 -17.04 -8.20
C PRO A 179 11.42 -15.80 -9.10
N GLU A 180 10.86 -15.75 -10.31
CA GLU A 180 10.94 -14.57 -11.18
C GLU A 180 10.45 -13.30 -10.46
N GLU A 181 11.11 -12.16 -10.70
CA GLU A 181 10.71 -10.88 -10.13
C GLU A 181 9.28 -10.52 -10.60
N GLY A 182 8.46 -10.01 -9.68
CA GLY A 182 7.08 -9.66 -10.02
C GLY A 182 6.13 -10.84 -10.25
N TRP A 183 6.52 -12.10 -9.96
CA TRP A 183 5.67 -13.29 -10.14
C TRP A 183 4.25 -13.19 -9.52
N GLY A 184 4.08 -12.37 -8.47
CA GLY A 184 2.80 -12.13 -7.81
C GLY A 184 1.87 -11.21 -8.59
N ARG A 185 2.42 -10.38 -9.50
CA ARG A 185 1.71 -9.39 -10.32
C ARG A 185 1.47 -9.93 -11.73
N ASP A 186 0.82 -11.09 -11.80
CA ASP A 186 0.49 -11.79 -13.05
C ASP A 186 -1.02 -11.81 -13.29
N VAL A 187 -1.48 -11.22 -14.41
CA VAL A 187 -2.92 -11.03 -14.69
C VAL A 187 -3.64 -12.36 -14.89
N PHE A 188 -3.00 -13.34 -15.55
CA PHE A 188 -3.59 -14.67 -15.74
C PHE A 188 -3.72 -15.41 -14.42
N ARG A 189 -2.72 -15.32 -13.54
CA ARG A 189 -2.79 -15.81 -12.16
C ARG A 189 -3.98 -15.18 -11.44
N LEU A 190 -4.15 -13.86 -11.51
CA LEU A 190 -5.28 -13.16 -10.88
C LEU A 190 -6.62 -13.64 -11.45
N GLN A 191 -6.75 -13.78 -12.77
CA GLN A 191 -7.96 -14.29 -13.43
C GLN A 191 -8.38 -15.64 -12.84
N VAL A 192 -7.46 -16.62 -12.75
CA VAL A 192 -7.79 -17.94 -12.21
C VAL A 192 -8.23 -17.86 -10.74
N HIS A 193 -7.60 -17.01 -9.92
CA HIS A 193 -8.02 -16.78 -8.54
C HIS A 193 -9.44 -16.19 -8.47
N LEU A 194 -9.76 -15.20 -9.31
CA LEU A 194 -11.06 -14.55 -9.36
C LEU A 194 -12.17 -15.49 -9.84
N ILE A 195 -11.87 -16.37 -10.81
CA ILE A 195 -12.80 -17.41 -11.26
C ILE A 195 -13.09 -18.38 -10.11
N ALA A 196 -12.05 -18.91 -9.46
CA ALA A 196 -12.21 -19.82 -8.34
C ALA A 196 -12.99 -19.17 -7.18
N ALA A 197 -12.70 -17.90 -6.86
CA ALA A 197 -13.41 -17.16 -5.82
C ALA A 197 -14.88 -16.92 -6.19
N ASN A 198 -15.18 -16.50 -7.42
CA ASN A 198 -16.56 -16.30 -7.88
C ASN A 198 -17.36 -17.61 -7.92
N LEU A 199 -16.76 -18.72 -8.37
CA LEU A 199 -17.39 -20.03 -8.30
C LEU A 199 -17.67 -20.43 -6.86
N ALA A 200 -16.72 -20.24 -5.96
CA ALA A 200 -16.88 -20.53 -4.54
C ALA A 200 -18.06 -19.73 -3.92
N VAL A 201 -18.22 -18.46 -4.30
CA VAL A 201 -19.32 -17.61 -3.82
C VAL A 201 -20.67 -17.96 -4.44
N LYS A 202 -20.71 -18.12 -5.76
CA LYS A 202 -21.96 -18.24 -6.54
C LYS A 202 -22.46 -19.68 -6.62
N LYS A 203 -21.57 -20.67 -6.66
CA LYS A 203 -21.86 -22.09 -6.96
C LYS A 203 -21.31 -23.08 -5.93
N GLY A 204 -20.41 -22.66 -5.05
CA GLY A 204 -19.90 -23.51 -3.98
C GLY A 204 -20.98 -23.89 -2.98
N LYS A 205 -21.10 -25.18 -2.68
CA LYS A 205 -21.92 -25.65 -1.56
C LYS A 205 -21.33 -25.16 -0.26
N ARG A 206 -22.22 -24.68 0.61
CA ARG A 206 -21.88 -24.10 1.89
C ARG A 206 -22.14 -25.12 2.98
N ASP A 207 -21.21 -25.25 3.92
CA ASP A 207 -21.46 -25.99 5.15
C ASP A 207 -22.28 -25.14 6.14
N TRP A 208 -22.55 -25.73 7.31
CA TRP A 208 -23.29 -25.09 8.41
C TRP A 208 -22.64 -23.78 8.90
N SER A 209 -21.33 -23.63 8.71
CA SER A 209 -20.55 -22.43 9.04
C SER A 209 -20.43 -21.44 7.88
N ARG A 210 -21.21 -21.64 6.80
CA ARG A 210 -21.17 -20.84 5.56
C ARG A 210 -19.81 -20.87 4.85
N LYS A 211 -19.01 -21.90 5.06
CA LYS A 211 -17.73 -22.10 4.36
C LYS A 211 -17.91 -23.01 3.16
N THR A 212 -17.07 -22.81 2.15
CA THR A 212 -17.03 -23.58 0.90
C THR A 212 -15.65 -24.17 0.71
N LYS A 213 -15.49 -25.25 -0.07
CA LYS A 213 -14.21 -25.94 -0.25
C LYS A 213 -13.53 -25.50 -1.54
N VAL A 214 -12.30 -25.00 -1.43
CA VAL A 214 -11.49 -24.59 -2.58
C VAL A 214 -10.10 -25.23 -2.47
N VAL A 215 -9.63 -25.84 -3.55
CA VAL A 215 -8.33 -26.52 -3.62
C VAL A 215 -7.53 -25.90 -4.75
N PHE A 216 -6.26 -25.59 -4.49
CA PHE A 216 -5.33 -25.10 -5.50
C PHE A 216 -4.18 -26.07 -5.73
N LEU A 217 -3.79 -26.24 -6.99
CA LEU A 217 -2.53 -26.88 -7.39
C LEU A 217 -1.55 -25.80 -7.84
N SER A 218 -0.49 -25.56 -7.07
CA SER A 218 0.55 -24.60 -7.41
C SER A 218 1.78 -24.72 -6.50
N LYS A 219 2.97 -24.54 -7.08
CA LYS A 219 4.20 -24.31 -6.28
C LYS A 219 4.17 -22.98 -5.51
N CYS A 220 3.42 -22.00 -6.04
CA CYS A 220 3.27 -20.68 -5.45
C CYS A 220 2.06 -20.64 -4.51
N ARG A 221 2.23 -20.08 -3.32
CA ARG A 221 1.13 -19.82 -2.39
C ARG A 221 -0.01 -19.03 -3.06
N PRO A 222 -1.28 -19.48 -2.98
CA PRO A 222 -2.43 -18.70 -3.42
C PRO A 222 -2.50 -17.32 -2.76
N MET A 223 -3.10 -16.35 -3.46
CA MET A 223 -3.16 -14.95 -3.02
C MET A 223 -3.79 -14.81 -1.63
N LEU A 224 -3.05 -14.21 -0.71
CA LEU A 224 -3.44 -14.04 0.71
C LEU A 224 -4.68 -13.18 0.89
N GLU A 225 -4.96 -12.33 -0.10
CA GLU A 225 -6.05 -11.35 -0.14
C GLU A 225 -7.39 -12.00 -0.45
N LEU A 226 -7.39 -13.14 -1.15
CA LEU A 226 -8.58 -13.92 -1.48
C LEU A 226 -8.67 -15.18 -0.61
N PHE A 227 -7.57 -15.90 -0.45
CA PHE A 227 -7.49 -17.16 0.28
C PHE A 227 -6.58 -16.99 1.49
N ARG A 228 -7.19 -16.51 2.59
CA ARG A 228 -6.47 -16.18 3.82
C ARG A 228 -5.85 -17.43 4.40
N CYS A 229 -4.74 -17.25 5.08
CA CYS A 229 -4.08 -18.36 5.75
C CYS A 229 -4.89 -18.93 6.93
N ASN A 230 -5.80 -18.13 7.51
CA ASN A 230 -6.77 -18.60 8.51
C ASN A 230 -7.75 -19.63 7.94
N ASP A 231 -7.99 -19.57 6.63
CA ASP A 231 -8.96 -20.43 5.94
C ASP A 231 -8.27 -21.70 5.39
N MET A 232 -6.95 -21.79 5.49
CA MET A 232 -6.18 -22.93 5.00
C MET A 232 -6.34 -24.11 5.96
N VAL A 233 -6.78 -25.24 5.44
CA VAL A 233 -7.00 -26.47 6.21
C VAL A 233 -5.77 -27.36 6.18
N ARG A 234 -5.19 -27.57 4.99
CA ARG A 234 -4.03 -28.45 4.81
C ARG A 234 -3.25 -28.05 3.55
N GLN A 235 -1.94 -28.31 3.56
CA GLN A 235 -1.08 -28.26 2.39
C GLN A 235 -0.37 -29.62 2.23
N GLU A 236 -0.40 -30.19 1.03
CA GLU A 236 0.27 -31.45 0.68
C GLU A 236 1.10 -31.24 -0.60
N GLY A 237 2.41 -30.99 -0.44
CA GLY A 237 3.26 -30.56 -1.55
C GLY A 237 2.74 -29.28 -2.20
N ASP A 238 2.44 -29.35 -3.49
CA ASP A 238 1.88 -28.24 -4.29
C ASP A 238 0.36 -28.10 -4.16
N TRP A 239 -0.31 -28.95 -3.37
CA TRP A 239 -1.75 -28.89 -3.13
C TRP A 239 -2.09 -28.04 -1.90
N TRP A 240 -2.99 -27.08 -2.08
CA TRP A 240 -3.44 -26.17 -1.02
C TRP A 240 -4.95 -26.28 -0.84
N PHE A 241 -5.41 -26.72 0.32
CA PHE A 241 -6.84 -26.85 0.63
C PHE A 241 -7.31 -25.74 1.57
N PHE A 242 -8.34 -25.01 1.15
CA PHE A 242 -8.98 -23.92 1.89
C PHE A 242 -10.47 -24.15 2.12
N GLN A 243 -10.96 -23.60 3.23
CA GLN A 243 -12.37 -23.44 3.55
C GLN A 243 -12.72 -21.97 3.83
N PRO A 244 -12.75 -21.10 2.81
CA PRO A 244 -13.06 -19.68 3.01
C PRO A 244 -14.50 -19.44 3.45
N GLU A 245 -14.68 -18.41 4.27
CA GLU A 245 -16.00 -17.86 4.60
C GLU A 245 -16.63 -17.17 3.39
N THR A 246 -17.79 -17.65 2.96
CA THR A 246 -18.40 -17.20 1.71
C THR A 246 -18.80 -15.72 1.73
N ASP A 247 -19.28 -15.21 2.86
CA ASP A 247 -19.75 -13.83 2.99
C ASP A 247 -18.58 -12.83 2.87
N ARG A 248 -17.40 -13.16 3.42
CA ARG A 248 -16.17 -12.36 3.28
C ARG A 248 -15.66 -12.39 1.84
N LEU A 249 -15.60 -13.58 1.24
CA LEU A 249 -15.15 -13.73 -0.14
C LEU A 249 -16.09 -13.00 -1.11
N LYS A 250 -17.40 -12.99 -0.83
CA LYS A 250 -18.40 -12.23 -1.59
C LYS A 250 -18.11 -10.73 -1.55
N GLN A 251 -17.80 -10.19 -0.38
CA GLN A 251 -17.42 -8.78 -0.24
C GLN A 251 -16.16 -8.43 -1.05
N LYS A 252 -15.19 -9.35 -1.12
CA LYS A 252 -13.98 -9.17 -1.92
C LYS A 252 -14.27 -9.12 -3.41
N VAL A 253 -14.97 -10.12 -3.95
CA VAL A 253 -15.23 -10.21 -5.39
C VAL A 253 -16.29 -9.22 -5.88
N SER A 254 -17.01 -8.53 -4.99
CA SER A 254 -17.93 -7.45 -5.35
C SER A 254 -17.25 -6.09 -5.53
N LEU A 255 -16.00 -5.94 -5.10
CA LEU A 255 -15.22 -4.72 -5.30
C LEU A 255 -14.55 -4.70 -6.67
N PRO A 256 -14.09 -3.53 -7.15
CA PRO A 256 -13.38 -3.45 -8.41
C PRO A 256 -12.16 -4.37 -8.46
N VAL A 257 -11.92 -4.95 -9.63
CA VAL A 257 -10.86 -5.94 -9.86
C VAL A 257 -9.46 -5.34 -9.74
N GLY A 258 -9.30 -4.04 -10.03
CA GLY A 258 -8.01 -3.34 -9.98
C GLY A 258 -8.15 -1.93 -9.43
N SER A 259 -7.01 -1.30 -9.14
CA SER A 259 -6.93 0.09 -8.69
C SER A 259 -7.17 1.12 -9.81
N CYS A 260 -7.46 0.67 -11.03
CA CYS A 260 -8.01 1.47 -12.12
C CYS A 260 -9.41 2.02 -11.81
N ASN A 261 -10.10 1.44 -10.81
CA ASN A 261 -11.38 1.89 -10.28
C ASN A 261 -11.31 2.17 -8.78
N LEU A 262 -12.11 3.14 -8.32
CA LEU A 262 -12.25 3.45 -6.91
C LEU A 262 -13.17 2.41 -6.24
N ALA A 263 -12.72 1.86 -5.12
CA ALA A 263 -13.56 1.02 -4.27
C ALA A 263 -14.65 1.83 -3.56
N LEU A 264 -14.35 3.11 -3.31
CA LEU A 264 -15.27 4.09 -2.75
C LEU A 264 -15.36 5.27 -3.73
N PRO A 265 -16.29 5.24 -4.70
CA PRO A 265 -16.59 6.41 -5.51
C PRO A 265 -17.27 7.44 -4.59
N LEU A 266 -16.55 8.50 -4.23
CA LEU A 266 -17.06 9.54 -3.33
C LEU A 266 -17.96 10.55 -4.05
N TRP A 267 -18.12 10.45 -5.38
CA TRP A 267 -18.76 11.46 -6.20
C TRP A 267 -19.83 10.85 -7.10
N GLU A 268 -21.08 11.25 -6.90
CA GLU A 268 -22.08 11.29 -7.97
C GLU A 268 -22.01 12.69 -8.60
N LYS A 269 -22.31 12.79 -9.90
CA LYS A 269 -22.17 14.01 -10.71
C LYS A 269 -22.75 15.27 -10.03
N GLY A 270 -21.87 16.13 -9.51
CA GLY A 270 -22.14 17.53 -9.23
C GLY A 270 -22.01 17.98 -7.77
N ILE A 271 -20.78 18.35 -7.38
CA ILE A 271 -20.41 19.27 -6.27
C ILE A 271 -20.65 18.76 -4.85
N ASP A 272 -19.55 18.37 -4.17
CA ASP A 272 -19.39 18.30 -2.70
C ASP A 272 -20.47 17.54 -1.89
N GLU A 273 -21.34 16.73 -2.51
CA GLU A 273 -22.32 15.93 -1.78
C GLU A 273 -21.61 14.83 -0.98
N VAL A 274 -21.83 14.87 0.34
CA VAL A 274 -21.31 13.88 1.28
C VAL A 274 -22.05 12.57 1.03
N TYR A 275 -21.33 11.56 0.57
CA TYR A 275 -21.85 10.19 0.40
C TYR A 275 -22.67 9.76 1.62
N ASP A 276 -23.93 9.38 1.40
CA ASP A 276 -24.85 8.96 2.47
C ASP A 276 -24.42 7.61 3.04
N VAL A 277 -23.60 7.67 4.09
CA VAL A 277 -23.12 6.54 4.90
C VAL A 277 -24.27 5.70 5.47
N SER A 278 -25.47 6.28 5.62
CA SER A 278 -26.63 5.57 6.22
C SER A 278 -27.14 4.41 5.35
N LYS A 279 -26.79 4.37 4.05
CA LYS A 279 -27.11 3.25 3.16
C LYS A 279 -26.21 2.03 3.40
N ILE A 280 -25.01 2.24 3.93
CA ILE A 280 -24.03 1.19 4.21
C ILE A 280 -24.17 0.65 5.65
N GLU A 281 -24.60 1.49 6.60
CA GLU A 281 -24.78 1.13 8.02
C GLU A 281 -25.95 0.15 8.27
N ARG A 282 -26.96 0.09 7.40
CA ARG A 282 -28.20 -0.69 7.62
C ARG A 282 -28.02 -2.23 7.60
N GLY A 283 -26.81 -2.73 7.37
CA GLY A 283 -26.54 -4.14 7.09
C GLY A 283 -26.19 -5.06 8.27
N THR A 284 -25.84 -4.54 9.46
CA THR A 284 -25.27 -5.40 10.51
C THR A 284 -25.83 -5.13 11.91
N LYS A 285 -26.63 -6.09 12.43
CA LYS A 285 -27.14 -6.10 13.82
C LYS A 285 -26.10 -6.49 14.88
N THR A 286 -24.90 -6.89 14.48
CA THR A 286 -23.80 -7.25 15.39
C THR A 286 -22.88 -6.05 15.56
N VAL A 287 -22.59 -5.66 16.81
CA VAL A 287 -21.54 -4.70 17.12
C VAL A 287 -20.20 -5.29 16.63
N ARG A 288 -19.61 -4.68 15.61
CA ARG A 288 -18.28 -5.07 15.11
C ARG A 288 -17.21 -4.50 16.03
N ARG A 289 -16.19 -5.30 16.35
CA ARG A 289 -15.05 -4.84 17.16
C ARG A 289 -14.10 -4.10 16.23
N GLU A 290 -14.14 -2.79 16.28
CA GLU A 290 -13.45 -1.90 15.34
C GLU A 290 -12.59 -0.86 16.08
N ALA A 291 -11.40 -0.58 15.53
CA ALA A 291 -10.50 0.41 16.10
C ALA A 291 -9.71 1.18 15.04
N TYR A 292 -9.40 2.44 15.34
CA TYR A 292 -8.26 3.12 14.75
C TYR A 292 -6.98 2.66 15.42
N ALA A 293 -5.92 2.46 14.66
CA ALA A 293 -4.63 2.03 15.18
C ALA A 293 -3.50 2.92 14.69
N THR A 294 -2.52 3.19 15.55
CA THR A 294 -1.24 3.78 15.14
C THR A 294 -0.07 3.09 15.85
N VAL A 295 1.15 3.31 15.37
CA VAL A 295 2.37 2.68 15.89
C VAL A 295 3.45 3.72 16.14
N LEU A 296 4.00 3.75 17.35
CA LEU A 296 5.19 4.52 17.69
C LEU A 296 6.32 3.58 18.12
N HIS A 297 7.52 3.78 17.58
CA HIS A 297 8.68 3.00 17.99
C HIS A 297 9.96 3.81 17.87
N SER A 298 10.98 3.47 18.67
CA SER A 298 12.36 3.95 18.56
C SER A 298 12.60 5.44 18.85
N SER A 299 11.59 6.31 18.74
CA SER A 299 11.73 7.76 18.94
C SER A 299 10.47 8.35 19.56
N GLU A 300 10.67 9.31 20.45
CA GLU A 300 9.58 10.12 21.02
C GLU A 300 9.18 11.30 20.13
N SER A 301 9.86 11.50 18.99
CA SER A 301 9.61 12.62 18.07
C SER A 301 8.22 12.64 17.47
N TYR A 302 7.51 11.50 17.46
CA TYR A 302 6.15 11.37 16.93
C TYR A 302 5.05 11.38 18.00
N VAL A 303 5.39 11.57 19.28
CA VAL A 303 4.38 11.65 20.36
C VAL A 303 3.39 12.78 20.11
N CYS A 304 3.89 13.97 19.73
CA CYS A 304 3.02 15.10 19.40
C CYS A 304 2.10 14.81 18.20
N GLY A 305 2.63 14.14 17.16
CA GLY A 305 1.84 13.71 16.01
C GLY A 305 0.73 12.72 16.39
N ALA A 306 1.04 11.72 17.23
CA ALA A 306 0.04 10.78 17.72
C ALA A 306 -1.03 11.43 18.61
N ILE A 307 -0.66 12.43 19.42
CA ILE A 307 -1.63 13.22 20.19
C ILE A 307 -2.56 13.99 19.24
N ALA A 308 -2.00 14.71 18.26
CA ALA A 308 -2.79 15.45 17.27
C ALA A 308 -3.71 14.52 16.46
N LEU A 309 -3.23 13.33 16.08
CA LEU A 309 -4.03 12.32 15.40
C LEU A 309 -5.23 11.89 16.24
N ALA A 310 -5.02 11.49 17.51
CA ALA A 310 -6.13 11.11 18.39
C ALA A 310 -7.16 12.23 18.58
N GLN A 311 -6.69 13.45 18.82
CA GLN A 311 -7.57 14.61 18.99
C GLN A 311 -8.38 14.90 17.73
N SER A 312 -7.75 14.81 16.55
CA SER A 312 -8.44 15.00 15.26
C SER A 312 -9.47 13.89 14.96
N LEU A 313 -9.18 12.64 15.33
CA LEU A 313 -10.12 11.52 15.24
C LEU A 313 -11.33 11.74 16.15
N LEU A 314 -11.12 12.09 17.42
CA LEU A 314 -12.19 12.35 18.38
C LEU A 314 -13.06 13.54 17.95
N GLN A 315 -12.44 14.62 17.46
CA GLN A 315 -13.15 15.80 16.91
C GLN A 315 -13.98 15.46 15.66
N SER A 316 -13.60 14.42 14.90
CA SER A 316 -14.40 13.93 13.78
C SER A 316 -15.66 13.15 14.19
N GLY A 317 -15.88 12.94 15.49
CA GLY A 317 -17.08 12.29 16.04
C GLY A 317 -17.04 10.76 16.02
N THR A 318 -15.88 10.14 15.80
CA THR A 318 -15.76 8.68 15.86
C THR A 318 -16.02 8.16 17.28
N LYS A 319 -16.59 6.95 17.37
CA LYS A 319 -16.85 6.22 18.62
C LYS A 319 -16.05 4.92 18.72
N ARG A 320 -15.15 4.68 17.76
CA ARG A 320 -14.35 3.45 17.70
C ARG A 320 -13.15 3.60 18.62
N ASP A 321 -12.63 2.47 19.09
CA ASP A 321 -11.45 2.48 19.95
C ASP A 321 -10.25 3.10 19.23
N LEU A 322 -9.39 3.78 19.98
CA LEU A 322 -8.12 4.31 19.47
C LEU A 322 -7.00 3.48 20.11
N ILE A 323 -6.35 2.60 19.35
CA ILE A 323 -5.26 1.74 19.82
C ILE A 323 -3.90 2.30 19.41
N LEU A 324 -2.99 2.45 20.37
CA LEU A 324 -1.61 2.83 20.09
C LEU A 324 -0.65 1.72 20.50
N LEU A 325 0.00 1.13 19.49
CA LEU A 325 1.11 0.21 19.72
C LEU A 325 2.39 1.02 19.94
N LEU A 326 3.06 0.83 21.07
CA LEU A 326 4.35 1.48 21.33
C LEU A 326 5.34 0.59 22.05
N ASP A 327 6.63 0.86 21.90
CA ASP A 327 7.67 0.12 22.62
C ASP A 327 8.14 0.87 23.88
N LYS A 328 9.13 0.29 24.58
CA LYS A 328 9.62 0.85 25.83
C LYS A 328 10.45 2.13 25.67
N SER A 329 10.77 2.58 24.45
CA SER A 329 11.55 3.80 24.24
C SER A 329 10.76 5.08 24.50
N ILE A 330 9.43 4.99 24.55
CA ILE A 330 8.57 6.12 24.93
C ILE A 330 8.47 6.20 26.45
N SER A 331 8.81 7.33 27.05
CA SER A 331 8.77 7.54 28.51
C SER A 331 7.36 7.40 29.11
N VAL A 332 7.28 7.03 30.39
CA VAL A 332 5.99 6.83 31.10
C VAL A 332 5.12 8.08 31.03
N SER A 333 5.68 9.26 31.33
CA SER A 333 4.94 10.53 31.25
C SER A 333 4.33 10.80 29.87
N LYS A 334 5.02 10.43 28.78
CA LYS A 334 4.46 10.56 27.42
C LYS A 334 3.41 9.50 27.12
N ARG A 335 3.53 8.28 27.66
CA ARG A 335 2.47 7.26 27.56
C ARG A 335 1.20 7.69 28.28
N ASP A 336 1.34 8.30 29.45
CA ASP A 336 0.20 8.85 30.20
C ASP A 336 -0.48 9.97 29.39
N ALA A 337 0.31 10.86 28.78
CA ALA A 337 -0.22 11.89 27.89
C ALA A 337 -0.96 11.33 26.68
N LEU A 338 -0.42 10.29 26.04
CA LEU A 338 -1.07 9.59 24.93
C LEU A 338 -2.39 8.94 25.38
N SER A 339 -2.44 8.40 26.59
CA SER A 339 -3.67 7.87 27.17
C SER A 339 -4.71 8.96 27.44
N VAL A 340 -4.30 10.10 28.01
CA VAL A 340 -5.16 11.28 28.18
C VAL A 340 -5.66 11.83 26.84
N ALA A 341 -4.85 11.73 25.77
CA ALA A 341 -5.26 12.14 24.43
C ALA A 341 -6.33 11.22 23.81
N GLY A 342 -6.58 10.04 24.39
CA GLY A 342 -7.60 9.09 23.95
C GLY A 342 -7.08 7.72 23.55
N TRP A 343 -5.76 7.49 23.55
CA TRP A 343 -5.19 6.20 23.13
C TRP A 343 -5.29 5.12 24.22
N ILE A 344 -5.75 3.94 23.82
CA ILE A 344 -5.56 2.69 24.55
C ILE A 344 -4.17 2.15 24.21
N ILE A 345 -3.28 2.19 25.20
CA ILE A 345 -1.86 1.84 25.01
C ILE A 345 -1.66 0.31 25.00
N ARG A 346 -0.84 -0.15 24.05
CA ARG A 346 -0.36 -1.54 23.97
C ARG A 346 1.16 -1.56 23.82
N ILE A 347 1.84 -2.12 24.82
CA ILE A 347 3.30 -2.25 24.79
C ILE A 347 3.71 -3.40 23.86
N ILE A 348 4.50 -3.11 22.84
CA ILE A 348 4.98 -4.09 21.87
C ILE A 348 6.50 -4.32 21.94
N LYS A 349 6.93 -5.50 21.51
CA LYS A 349 8.33 -5.77 21.20
C LYS A 349 8.59 -5.35 19.75
N ARG A 350 9.53 -4.41 19.57
CA ARG A 350 9.97 -3.95 18.25
C ARG A 350 10.42 -5.10 17.35
N ILE A 351 10.18 -4.94 16.06
CA ILE A 351 10.60 -5.89 15.03
C ILE A 351 11.64 -5.19 14.16
N ARG A 352 12.85 -5.74 14.16
CA ARG A 352 13.94 -5.21 13.35
C ARG A 352 13.76 -5.63 11.89
N ASN A 353 13.87 -4.68 10.97
CA ASN A 353 14.06 -4.94 9.56
C ASN A 353 15.45 -5.57 9.36
N PRO A 354 15.55 -6.83 8.87
CA PRO A 354 16.82 -7.52 8.75
C PRO A 354 17.76 -6.85 7.73
N ARG A 355 17.24 -6.10 6.76
CA ARG A 355 18.01 -5.44 5.71
C ARG A 355 18.32 -3.97 6.00
N ALA A 356 17.80 -3.41 7.09
CA ALA A 356 18.10 -2.05 7.47
C ALA A 356 19.47 -1.92 8.14
N GLU A 357 20.16 -0.82 7.84
CA GLU A 357 21.36 -0.40 8.56
C GLU A 357 21.06 -0.16 10.03
N LYS A 358 22.06 -0.35 10.90
CA LYS A 358 21.87 -0.13 12.34
C LYS A 358 21.77 1.38 12.61
N GLY A 359 20.74 1.79 13.35
CA GLY A 359 20.50 3.19 13.69
C GLY A 359 19.79 4.00 12.58
N SER A 360 19.46 3.39 11.44
CA SER A 360 18.67 4.06 10.41
C SER A 360 17.21 4.24 10.84
N TYR A 361 16.53 5.20 10.23
CA TYR A 361 15.12 5.50 10.56
C TYR A 361 14.19 4.29 10.30
N ASN A 362 14.53 3.46 9.32
CA ASN A 362 13.76 2.28 8.92
C ASN A 362 14.16 1.00 9.68
N GLU A 363 15.08 1.05 10.65
CA GLU A 363 15.57 -0.15 11.35
C GLU A 363 14.44 -0.95 12.02
N TYR A 364 13.41 -0.28 12.53
CA TYR A 364 12.34 -0.92 13.30
C TYR A 364 10.94 -0.72 12.69
N ASN A 365 10.85 -0.27 11.45
CA ASN A 365 9.58 -0.02 10.76
C ASN A 365 8.69 -1.28 10.65
N TYR A 366 9.28 -2.47 10.62
CA TYR A 366 8.56 -3.75 10.63
C TYR A 366 7.78 -3.97 11.94
N SER A 367 7.96 -3.13 12.96
CA SER A 367 7.07 -3.10 14.13
C SER A 367 5.61 -2.81 13.73
N LYS A 368 5.35 -2.21 12.56
CA LYS A 368 4.02 -2.07 11.96
C LYS A 368 3.31 -3.43 11.75
N PHE A 369 4.06 -4.53 11.59
CA PHE A 369 3.47 -5.87 11.48
C PHE A 369 2.66 -6.29 12.72
N ARG A 370 2.94 -5.69 13.89
CA ARG A 370 2.18 -5.95 15.12
C ARG A 370 0.70 -5.61 15.01
N LEU A 371 0.31 -4.77 14.05
CA LEU A 371 -1.10 -4.47 13.74
C LEU A 371 -1.91 -5.74 13.45
N TRP A 372 -1.32 -6.75 12.83
CA TRP A 372 -2.00 -8.03 12.55
C TRP A 372 -2.21 -8.89 13.80
N GLN A 373 -1.63 -8.55 14.94
CA GLN A 373 -1.85 -9.27 16.19
C GLN A 373 -3.00 -8.70 17.03
N LEU A 374 -3.64 -7.60 16.58
CA LEU A 374 -4.81 -6.99 17.22
C LEU A 374 -6.09 -7.81 16.99
N THR A 375 -6.02 -9.12 17.25
CA THR A 375 -7.08 -10.10 16.97
C THR A 375 -8.30 -9.98 17.89
N GLU A 376 -8.23 -9.11 18.91
CA GLU A 376 -9.41 -8.67 19.64
C GLU A 376 -10.35 -7.78 18.81
N TYR A 377 -9.89 -7.27 17.66
CA TYR A 377 -10.68 -6.51 16.69
C TYR A 377 -10.94 -7.32 15.42
N ASP A 378 -12.13 -7.16 14.86
CA ASP A 378 -12.51 -7.75 13.58
C ASP A 378 -11.90 -6.97 12.41
N LYS A 379 -11.71 -5.66 12.60
CA LYS A 379 -11.13 -4.73 11.63
C LYS A 379 -10.49 -3.54 12.31
N ILE A 380 -9.37 -3.08 11.77
CA ILE A 380 -8.72 -1.85 12.19
C ILE A 380 -8.44 -0.95 10.99
N ILE A 381 -8.47 0.36 11.21
CA ILE A 381 -7.93 1.35 10.28
C ILE A 381 -6.61 1.83 10.85
N PHE A 382 -5.52 1.44 10.22
CA PHE A 382 -4.21 1.99 10.56
C PHE A 382 -4.06 3.39 9.98
N ILE A 383 -3.51 4.32 10.77
CA ILE A 383 -3.16 5.69 10.36
C ILE A 383 -1.76 6.02 10.91
N ASP A 384 -0.82 6.43 10.06
CA ASP A 384 0.51 6.90 10.49
C ASP A 384 0.37 8.16 11.38
N ALA A 385 1.26 8.31 12.36
CA ALA A 385 1.21 9.39 13.35
C ALA A 385 1.52 10.79 12.79
N ASP A 386 1.84 10.91 11.51
CA ASP A 386 2.05 12.17 10.77
C ASP A 386 0.87 12.54 9.87
N ILE A 387 -0.31 12.03 10.20
CA ILE A 387 -1.57 12.35 9.54
C ILE A 387 -2.49 13.04 10.54
N ILE A 388 -3.24 14.05 10.08
CA ILE A 388 -4.40 14.58 10.80
C ILE A 388 -5.68 14.24 10.06
N VAL A 389 -6.74 13.98 10.81
CA VAL A 389 -8.08 13.67 10.30
C VAL A 389 -8.94 14.92 10.32
N LEU A 390 -9.47 15.31 9.18
CA LEU A 390 -10.30 16.50 9.00
C LEU A 390 -11.79 16.16 8.87
N ARG A 391 -12.10 14.92 8.47
CA ARG A 391 -13.46 14.38 8.36
C ARG A 391 -13.50 12.95 8.87
N ASN A 392 -14.64 12.52 9.36
CA ASN A 392 -14.83 11.18 9.90
C ASN A 392 -14.46 10.10 8.86
N LEU A 393 -13.67 9.11 9.26
CA LEU A 393 -13.16 8.02 8.42
C LEU A 393 -13.88 6.68 8.67
N ASP A 394 -14.96 6.67 9.45
CA ASP A 394 -15.60 5.43 9.92
C ASP A 394 -16.18 4.61 8.75
N ILE A 395 -16.48 5.28 7.63
CA ILE A 395 -16.86 4.63 6.38
C ILE A 395 -15.87 3.54 5.93
N LEU A 396 -14.58 3.70 6.25
CA LEU A 396 -13.53 2.75 5.85
C LEU A 396 -13.69 1.38 6.54
N PHE A 397 -14.39 1.29 7.68
CA PHE A 397 -14.68 0.01 8.34
C PHE A 397 -15.62 -0.90 7.54
N HIS A 398 -16.25 -0.39 6.48
CA HIS A 398 -17.04 -1.21 5.57
C HIS A 398 -16.23 -1.86 4.45
N PHE A 399 -14.94 -1.56 4.33
CA PHE A 399 -14.07 -2.12 3.30
C PHE A 399 -13.23 -3.30 3.81
N PRO A 400 -12.83 -4.24 2.94
CA PRO A 400 -12.01 -5.39 3.32
C PRO A 400 -10.50 -5.12 3.20
N GLN A 401 -9.67 -5.91 3.89
CA GLN A 401 -8.20 -5.79 3.82
C GLN A 401 -7.62 -6.30 2.50
N ILE A 402 -6.73 -5.64 1.75
CA ILE A 402 -6.19 -4.29 1.96
C ILE A 402 -6.97 -3.31 1.10
N THR A 403 -7.44 -2.25 1.74
CA THR A 403 -7.97 -1.06 1.09
C THR A 403 -7.12 0.13 1.55
N ALA A 404 -6.62 0.90 0.59
CA ALA A 404 -5.65 1.97 0.81
C ALA A 404 -5.67 2.98 -0.36
N THR A 405 -4.99 4.11 -0.22
CA THR A 405 -4.82 5.08 -1.31
C THR A 405 -3.62 4.71 -2.19
N GLY A 406 -3.71 4.97 -3.50
CA GLY A 406 -2.59 4.74 -4.42
C GLY A 406 -1.38 5.64 -4.15
N ASN A 407 -0.19 5.14 -4.51
CA ASN A 407 1.06 5.88 -4.57
C ASN A 407 1.61 5.81 -6.01
N ASP A 408 2.90 6.07 -6.21
CA ASP A 408 3.57 5.97 -7.51
C ASP A 408 3.51 4.52 -8.06
N GLY A 409 3.24 4.31 -9.36
CA GLY A 409 3.14 2.97 -9.96
C GLY A 409 1.95 2.11 -9.48
N SER A 410 2.11 0.79 -9.44
CA SER A 410 1.04 -0.17 -9.08
C SER A 410 0.89 -0.45 -7.58
N ILE A 411 1.35 0.45 -6.73
CA ILE A 411 1.50 0.22 -5.28
C ILE A 411 0.65 1.19 -4.46
N PHE A 412 0.29 0.76 -3.26
CA PHE A 412 -0.44 1.59 -2.30
C PHE A 412 0.48 2.30 -1.31
N ASN A 413 0.01 3.44 -0.81
CA ASN A 413 0.60 4.14 0.31
C ASN A 413 0.16 3.47 1.64
N SER A 414 1.13 3.16 2.52
CA SER A 414 0.88 2.46 3.78
C SER A 414 0.56 3.38 4.97
N GLY A 415 0.31 4.66 4.70
CA GLY A 415 -0.05 5.67 5.70
C GLY A 415 -1.47 5.50 6.24
N ILE A 416 -2.40 5.05 5.40
CA ILE A 416 -3.76 4.66 5.81
C ILE A 416 -4.12 3.33 5.19
N MET A 417 -4.47 2.34 6.01
CA MET A 417 -4.79 1.00 5.56
C MET A 417 -5.95 0.39 6.34
N VAL A 418 -6.89 -0.23 5.64
CA VAL A 418 -7.88 -1.12 6.25
C VAL A 418 -7.26 -2.51 6.43
N ILE A 419 -7.24 -3.00 7.67
CA ILE A 419 -6.59 -4.25 8.08
C ILE A 419 -7.60 -5.16 8.79
N GLU A 420 -7.49 -6.45 8.54
CA GLU A 420 -8.24 -7.52 9.20
C GLU A 420 -7.26 -8.41 9.98
N PRO A 421 -7.01 -8.11 11.26
CA PRO A 421 -5.96 -8.74 12.05
C PRO A 421 -5.98 -10.27 12.00
N SER A 422 -4.80 -10.87 11.91
CA SER A 422 -4.58 -12.32 11.92
C SER A 422 -3.17 -12.66 12.40
N ASN A 423 -3.08 -13.46 13.46
CA ASN A 423 -1.80 -14.02 13.93
C ASN A 423 -1.14 -14.92 12.87
N CYS A 424 -1.93 -15.55 12.01
CA CYS A 424 -1.40 -16.35 10.92
C CYS A 424 -0.75 -15.46 9.84
N THR A 425 -1.39 -14.35 9.45
CA THR A 425 -0.79 -13.37 8.53
C THR A 425 0.46 -12.74 9.13
N PHE A 426 0.44 -12.40 10.43
CA PHE A 426 1.63 -11.95 11.15
C PHE A 426 2.77 -12.98 11.09
N SER A 427 2.48 -14.27 11.27
CA SER A 427 3.49 -15.34 11.21
C SER A 427 4.12 -15.40 9.82
N ILE A 428 3.32 -15.30 8.75
CA ILE A 428 3.83 -15.24 7.37
C ILE A 428 4.78 -14.05 7.18
N PHE A 429 4.45 -12.88 7.73
CA PHE A 429 5.36 -11.73 7.63
C PHE A 429 6.69 -12.01 8.33
N MET A 430 6.63 -12.60 9.52
CA MET A 430 7.81 -12.91 10.31
C MET A 430 8.70 -13.96 9.65
N ASP A 431 8.12 -14.97 9.02
CA ASP A 431 8.85 -16.02 8.30
C ASP A 431 9.51 -15.47 7.04
N ARG A 432 8.78 -14.64 6.29
CA ARG A 432 9.25 -14.11 5.00
C ARG A 432 10.03 -12.79 5.09
N ARG A 433 10.20 -12.21 6.29
CA ARG A 433 10.86 -10.90 6.49
C ARG A 433 12.28 -10.80 5.92
N LYS A 434 12.99 -11.93 5.84
CA LYS A 434 14.34 -12.01 5.26
C LYS A 434 14.33 -12.27 3.77
N GLU A 435 13.26 -12.86 3.24
CA GLU A 435 13.14 -13.25 1.84
C GLU A 435 12.66 -12.06 1.01
N ILE A 436 11.53 -11.47 1.38
CA ILE A 436 10.86 -10.41 0.62
C ILE A 436 11.69 -9.14 0.65
N VAL A 437 12.11 -8.66 -0.52
CA VAL A 437 12.85 -7.42 -0.69
C VAL A 437 11.86 -6.26 -0.73
N SER A 438 12.03 -5.29 0.17
CA SER A 438 11.21 -4.08 0.16
C SER A 438 11.82 -3.04 -0.79
N TYR A 439 11.07 -2.61 -1.82
CA TYR A 439 11.57 -1.67 -2.84
C TYR A 439 12.09 -0.34 -2.25
N ASN A 440 11.53 0.13 -1.13
CA ASN A 440 11.97 1.35 -0.43
C ASN A 440 12.72 1.07 0.88
N GLY A 441 13.09 -0.18 1.16
CA GLY A 441 13.63 -0.60 2.47
C GLY A 441 12.66 -0.41 3.66
N GLY A 442 11.43 -0.02 3.38
CA GLY A 442 10.34 0.32 4.29
C GLY A 442 9.45 -0.86 4.70
N ASP A 443 8.51 -0.64 5.60
CA ASP A 443 7.34 -1.51 5.77
C ASP A 443 6.40 -1.42 4.56
N GLN A 444 6.21 -0.23 3.98
CA GLN A 444 5.38 -0.05 2.78
C GLN A 444 5.79 -0.97 1.63
N GLY A 445 7.09 -1.05 1.33
CA GLY A 445 7.56 -1.91 0.24
C GLY A 445 7.41 -3.38 0.54
N PHE A 446 7.66 -3.79 1.78
CA PHE A 446 7.36 -5.16 2.20
C PHE A 446 5.87 -5.49 2.03
N LEU A 447 4.97 -4.62 2.49
CA LEU A 447 3.53 -4.85 2.42
C LEU A 447 3.02 -4.89 0.98
N ASN A 448 3.57 -4.09 0.07
CA ASN A 448 3.21 -4.11 -1.36
C ASN A 448 3.69 -5.38 -2.09
N GLU A 449 4.72 -6.06 -1.61
CA GLU A 449 5.14 -7.38 -2.14
C GLU A 449 4.33 -8.54 -1.54
N VAL A 450 3.70 -8.35 -0.38
CA VAL A 450 2.82 -9.36 0.23
C VAL A 450 1.38 -9.23 -0.26
N PHE A 451 0.89 -7.99 -0.38
CA PHE A 451 -0.47 -7.67 -0.78
C PHE A 451 -0.48 -6.96 -2.13
N VAL A 452 -0.32 -7.75 -3.20
CA VAL A 452 -0.28 -7.23 -4.56
C VAL A 452 -1.67 -6.86 -5.07
N TRP A 453 -2.75 -7.49 -4.56
CA TRP A 453 -4.13 -7.20 -4.94
C TRP A 453 -4.86 -6.41 -3.85
N TRP A 454 -4.99 -5.11 -4.08
CA TRP A 454 -5.53 -4.14 -3.13
C TRP A 454 -6.61 -3.26 -3.79
N HIS A 455 -7.40 -2.58 -2.97
CA HIS A 455 -8.52 -1.77 -3.44
C HIS A 455 -8.27 -0.28 -3.20
N ARG A 456 -8.45 0.55 -4.24
CA ARG A 456 -8.10 1.96 -4.21
C ARG A 456 -9.14 2.83 -3.52
N LEU A 457 -8.68 3.61 -2.55
CA LEU A 457 -9.38 4.75 -2.00
C LEU A 457 -9.00 6.03 -2.75
N PRO A 458 -9.91 7.03 -2.81
CA PRO A 458 -9.59 8.35 -3.34
C PRO A 458 -8.41 8.98 -2.60
N ARG A 459 -7.62 9.79 -3.32
CA ARG A 459 -6.44 10.49 -2.80
C ARG A 459 -6.78 11.42 -1.64
N ARG A 460 -8.00 11.95 -1.59
CA ARG A 460 -8.48 12.78 -0.46
C ARG A 460 -8.55 12.04 0.88
N MET A 461 -8.54 10.70 0.87
CA MET A 461 -8.50 9.86 2.08
C MET A 461 -7.12 9.76 2.69
N ASN A 462 -6.05 9.95 1.89
CA ASN A 462 -4.66 10.01 2.34
C ASN A 462 -3.90 11.07 1.50
N TYR A 463 -4.18 12.35 1.77
CA TYR A 463 -3.74 13.43 0.89
C TYR A 463 -2.33 13.92 1.24
N LEU A 464 -1.35 13.55 0.42
CA LEU A 464 0.07 13.85 0.66
C LEU A 464 0.39 15.35 0.56
N LYS A 465 1.09 15.89 1.58
CA LYS A 465 1.73 17.22 1.57
C LYS A 465 3.03 17.21 0.77
N ASN A 466 2.90 17.10 -0.55
CA ASN A 466 3.99 17.19 -1.52
C ASN A 466 3.60 18.01 -2.75
N PHE A 467 4.60 18.57 -3.43
CA PHE A 467 4.46 19.46 -4.57
C PHE A 467 5.51 19.02 -5.59
N TRP A 468 5.08 18.24 -6.58
CA TRP A 468 5.99 17.61 -7.54
C TRP A 468 6.41 18.57 -8.64
N SER A 469 5.58 19.56 -8.94
CA SER A 469 5.83 20.51 -10.00
C SER A 469 6.14 21.91 -9.44
N ASN A 470 7.08 22.61 -10.10
CA ASN A 470 7.31 24.03 -9.86
C ASN A 470 6.16 24.92 -10.38
N TYR A 471 5.11 24.32 -10.95
CA TYR A 471 3.95 25.03 -11.49
C TYR A 471 3.11 25.60 -10.34
N SER A 472 2.82 26.89 -10.43
CA SER A 472 1.94 27.59 -9.51
C SER A 472 0.54 26.97 -9.42
N GLY A 473 0.05 26.33 -10.49
CA GLY A 473 -1.29 25.74 -10.55
C GLY A 473 -1.53 24.58 -9.58
N GLU A 474 -0.68 23.54 -9.59
CA GLU A 474 -0.78 22.42 -8.64
C GLU A 474 -0.65 22.93 -7.20
N ALA A 475 0.36 23.76 -6.94
CA ALA A 475 0.58 24.31 -5.61
C ALA A 475 -0.61 25.16 -5.12
N TYR A 476 -1.22 25.95 -6.00
CA TYR A 476 -2.41 26.72 -5.71
C TYR A 476 -3.59 25.81 -5.35
N MET A 477 -3.90 24.82 -6.20
CA MET A 477 -5.00 23.88 -5.96
C MET A 477 -4.81 23.11 -4.64
N LYS A 478 -3.61 22.55 -4.39
CA LYS A 478 -3.33 21.82 -3.14
C LYS A 478 -3.48 22.73 -1.93
N ASN A 479 -2.97 23.96 -1.98
CA ASN A 479 -3.12 24.92 -0.89
C ASN A 479 -4.58 25.32 -0.66
N GLN A 480 -5.39 25.46 -1.72
CA GLN A 480 -6.84 25.66 -1.57
C GLN A 480 -7.50 24.48 -0.84
N LEU A 481 -7.13 23.24 -1.18
CA LEU A 481 -7.65 22.05 -0.50
C LEU A 481 -7.20 21.99 0.97
N PHE A 482 -5.93 22.24 1.26
CA PHE A 482 -5.40 22.28 2.64
C PHE A 482 -6.07 23.36 3.50
N GLY A 483 -6.37 24.51 2.91
CA GLY A 483 -6.97 25.66 3.61
C GLY A 483 -8.49 25.65 3.68
N SER A 484 -9.16 24.71 3.00
CA SER A 484 -10.63 24.68 2.89
C SER A 484 -11.33 24.60 4.25
N ASP A 485 -12.41 25.37 4.38
CA ASP A 485 -13.29 25.38 5.55
C ASP A 485 -14.75 25.60 5.08
N PRO A 486 -15.67 24.62 5.21
CA PRO A 486 -15.45 23.30 5.80
C PRO A 486 -14.41 22.45 5.02
N PRO A 487 -13.70 21.53 5.69
CA PRO A 487 -12.66 20.73 5.05
C PRO A 487 -13.20 19.87 3.90
N ARG A 488 -12.56 20.00 2.72
CA ARG A 488 -12.80 19.14 1.55
C ARG A 488 -12.03 17.82 1.60
N LEU A 489 -10.85 17.83 2.22
CA LEU A 489 -10.02 16.65 2.42
C LEU A 489 -10.51 15.84 3.63
N TYR A 490 -10.38 14.52 3.59
CA TYR A 490 -10.59 13.69 4.78
C TYR A 490 -9.36 13.71 5.69
N THR A 491 -8.17 13.73 5.11
CA THR A 491 -6.91 13.75 5.86
C THR A 491 -5.85 14.59 5.16
N ILE A 492 -4.82 14.97 5.91
CA ILE A 492 -3.56 15.51 5.37
C ILE A 492 -2.41 14.66 5.91
N HIS A 493 -1.59 14.11 5.01
CA HIS A 493 -0.39 13.33 5.34
C HIS A 493 0.87 14.19 5.19
N TYR A 494 1.50 14.53 6.32
CA TYR A 494 2.61 15.47 6.38
C TYR A 494 3.94 14.81 6.04
N ILE A 495 4.30 14.79 4.76
CA ILE A 495 5.63 14.38 4.28
C ILE A 495 6.66 15.51 4.52
N GLY A 496 7.95 15.15 4.58
CA GLY A 496 9.05 16.06 4.92
C GLY A 496 9.21 16.25 6.43
N LEU A 497 9.70 17.43 6.83
CA LEU A 497 9.73 17.84 8.23
C LEU A 497 8.30 18.01 8.77
N LYS A 498 8.06 17.48 9.97
CA LYS A 498 6.74 17.46 10.59
C LYS A 498 6.41 18.82 11.20
N PRO A 499 5.14 19.27 11.20
CA PRO A 499 4.75 20.60 11.69
C PRO A 499 5.25 20.93 13.10
N TRP A 500 5.21 19.95 14.01
CA TRP A 500 5.65 20.13 15.40
C TRP A 500 7.17 20.27 15.56
N LEU A 501 7.97 19.95 14.52
CA LEU A 501 9.41 20.16 14.47
C LEU A 501 9.81 21.54 13.91
N CYS A 502 8.83 22.30 13.43
CA CYS A 502 8.98 23.67 12.96
C CYS A 502 8.43 24.65 14.00
N TYR A 503 8.78 25.93 13.85
CA TYR A 503 8.08 26.99 14.57
C TYR A 503 6.63 27.09 14.11
N ARG A 504 5.75 27.58 14.99
CA ARG A 504 4.33 27.80 14.70
C ARG A 504 4.12 28.78 13.56
N ASP A 505 5.03 29.74 13.40
CA ASP A 505 4.87 30.88 12.49
C ASP A 505 4.88 30.51 11.00
N TYR A 506 5.59 29.45 10.59
CA TYR A 506 5.69 29.02 9.18
C TYR A 506 6.23 27.59 9.04
N ASP A 507 6.10 27.01 7.84
CA ASP A 507 6.62 25.67 7.55
C ASP A 507 8.14 25.69 7.37
N CYS A 508 8.90 25.13 8.31
CA CYS A 508 10.37 25.10 8.22
C CYS A 508 10.93 24.22 7.09
N ASN A 509 10.10 23.47 6.37
CA ASN A 509 10.51 22.84 5.10
C ASN A 509 10.96 23.90 4.06
N TRP A 510 10.52 25.15 4.17
CA TRP A 510 10.99 26.26 3.33
C TRP A 510 12.49 26.56 3.48
N ASP A 511 13.10 26.22 4.62
CA ASP A 511 14.49 26.56 4.91
C ASP A 511 15.50 25.52 4.40
N LEU A 512 15.01 24.40 3.85
CA LEU A 512 15.85 23.30 3.40
C LEU A 512 15.60 23.02 1.91
N SER A 513 16.63 23.20 1.08
CA SER A 513 16.53 23.05 -0.38
C SER A 513 15.92 21.72 -0.81
N LYS A 514 16.31 20.62 -0.16
CA LYS A 514 15.79 19.26 -0.42
C LYS A 514 14.35 19.02 0.07
N GLN A 515 13.82 19.89 0.93
CA GLN A 515 12.49 19.75 1.53
C GLN A 515 11.47 20.73 0.94
N LEU A 516 11.88 21.61 0.01
CA LEU A 516 10.98 22.60 -0.62
C LEU A 516 9.75 21.95 -1.27
N VAL A 517 9.90 20.74 -1.81
CA VAL A 517 8.81 19.94 -2.40
C VAL A 517 7.74 19.53 -1.39
N TYR A 518 7.95 19.74 -0.09
CA TYR A 518 6.97 19.46 0.97
C TYR A 518 6.49 20.71 1.69
N ALA A 519 6.97 21.90 1.31
CA ALA A 519 6.72 23.12 2.07
C ALA A 519 5.33 23.71 1.75
N SER A 520 4.53 23.96 2.79
CA SER A 520 3.24 24.66 2.69
C SER A 520 2.84 25.29 4.02
N ASP A 521 2.83 26.63 4.04
CA ASP A 521 2.36 27.38 5.22
C ASP A 521 0.87 27.13 5.49
N VAL A 522 0.08 26.87 4.44
CA VAL A 522 -1.36 26.61 4.57
C VAL A 522 -1.60 25.26 5.25
N ALA A 523 -0.93 24.20 4.80
CA ALA A 523 -1.01 22.89 5.44
C ALA A 523 -0.43 22.92 6.86
N HIS A 524 0.65 23.67 7.08
CA HIS A 524 1.26 23.88 8.40
C HIS A 524 0.29 24.57 9.36
N GLN A 525 -0.34 25.67 8.93
CA GLN A 525 -1.36 26.36 9.71
C GLN A 525 -2.55 25.45 10.01
N ARG A 526 -2.97 24.60 9.06
CA ARG A 526 -4.04 23.62 9.29
C ARG A 526 -3.69 22.63 10.40
N TRP A 527 -2.43 22.19 10.49
CA TRP A 527 -1.98 21.35 11.60
C TRP A 527 -2.06 22.10 12.94
N TRP A 528 -1.60 23.35 12.96
CA TRP A 528 -1.66 24.18 14.17
C TRP A 528 -3.08 24.49 14.63
N LYS A 529 -4.06 24.58 13.71
CA LYS A 529 -5.49 24.66 14.10
C LYS A 529 -5.93 23.45 14.92
N VAL A 530 -5.49 22.23 14.57
CA VAL A 530 -5.76 21.03 15.38
C VAL A 530 -5.07 21.12 16.72
N HIS A 531 -3.78 21.50 16.72
CA HIS A 531 -3.00 21.63 17.95
C HIS A 531 -3.63 22.63 18.95
N ASP A 532 -4.00 23.82 18.46
CA ASP A 532 -4.50 24.91 19.30
C ASP A 532 -5.90 24.61 19.85
N ALA A 533 -6.64 23.67 19.24
CA ALA A 533 -7.91 23.19 19.73
C ALA A 533 -7.79 22.07 20.80
N MET A 534 -6.58 21.54 21.04
CA MET A 534 -6.34 20.52 22.07
C MET A 534 -6.25 21.15 23.47
N ASP A 535 -6.50 20.35 24.51
CA ASP A 535 -6.25 20.75 25.91
C ASP A 535 -4.78 21.18 26.12
N GLU A 536 -4.55 22.29 26.83
CA GLU A 536 -3.20 22.83 27.10
C GLU A 536 -2.26 21.80 27.74
N ARG A 537 -2.79 20.87 28.54
CA ARG A 537 -2.03 19.77 29.16
C ARG A 537 -1.46 18.81 28.12
N LEU A 538 -2.06 18.73 26.93
CA LEU A 538 -1.56 17.93 25.80
C LEU A 538 -0.59 18.74 24.93
N GLN A 539 -0.88 20.03 24.70
CA GLN A 539 -0.04 20.92 23.88
C GLN A 539 1.43 20.96 24.34
N LYS A 540 1.68 20.91 25.65
CA LYS A 540 3.06 20.90 26.20
C LYS A 540 3.93 19.72 25.71
N PHE A 541 3.33 18.63 25.23
CA PHE A 541 4.07 17.49 24.68
C PHE A 541 4.54 17.71 23.23
N CYS A 542 4.22 18.86 22.64
CA CYS A 542 4.68 19.32 21.33
C CYS A 542 5.86 20.30 21.42
N GLY A 543 6.66 20.21 22.48
CA GLY A 543 7.86 21.03 22.68
C GLY A 543 9.02 20.70 21.74
N LEU A 544 9.85 21.70 21.44
CA LEU A 544 11.09 21.54 20.67
C LEU A 544 12.25 21.19 21.61
N SER A 545 13.06 20.20 21.23
CA SER A 545 14.31 19.90 21.94
C SER A 545 15.32 21.04 21.78
N LYS A 546 16.24 21.21 22.74
CA LYS A 546 17.31 22.21 22.64
C LYS A 546 18.10 22.08 21.34
N GLN A 547 18.40 20.84 20.96
CA GLN A 547 19.07 20.52 19.69
C GLN A 547 18.25 21.01 18.49
N ARG A 548 16.95 20.72 18.44
CA ARG A 548 16.11 21.13 17.31
C ARG A 548 15.97 22.66 17.22
N LYS A 549 15.93 23.37 18.36
CA LYS A 549 15.92 24.85 18.37
C LYS A 549 17.19 25.42 17.71
N ILE A 550 18.36 24.84 18.02
CA ILE A 550 19.64 25.23 17.41
C ILE A 550 19.63 24.92 15.91
N GLU A 551 19.16 23.74 15.52
CA GLU A 551 19.05 23.36 14.11
C GLU A 551 18.13 24.31 13.33
N LEU A 552 16.98 24.71 13.87
CA LEU A 552 16.09 25.68 13.21
C LEU A 552 16.76 27.04 12.98
N LEU A 553 17.56 27.52 13.93
CA LEU A 553 18.32 28.77 13.75
C LEU A 553 19.39 28.62 12.67
N TRP A 554 20.06 27.47 12.64
CA TRP A 554 21.05 27.15 11.62
C TRP A 554 20.41 27.04 10.23
N ASP A 555 19.33 26.28 10.11
CA ASP A 555 18.55 26.08 8.88
C ASP A 555 18.13 27.45 8.31
N ARG A 556 17.58 28.34 9.14
CA ARG A 556 17.21 29.70 8.74
C ARG A 556 18.41 30.56 8.30
N LYS A 557 19.55 30.45 8.99
CA LYS A 557 20.78 31.17 8.60
C LYS A 557 21.27 30.69 7.23
N MET A 558 21.29 29.38 7.01
CA MET A 558 21.69 28.79 5.72
C MET A 558 20.70 29.17 4.62
N ALA A 559 19.39 29.15 4.90
CA ALA A 559 18.36 29.57 3.96
C ALA A 559 18.55 31.03 3.52
N LYS A 560 18.93 31.91 4.44
CA LYS A 560 19.30 33.31 4.15
C LYS A 560 20.52 33.41 3.25
N GLU A 561 21.60 32.71 3.61
CA GLU A 561 22.86 32.73 2.84
C GLU A 561 22.68 32.18 1.41
N MET A 562 21.88 31.13 1.27
CA MET A 562 21.52 30.52 -0.02
C MET A 562 20.42 31.25 -0.78
N LYS A 563 19.81 32.29 -0.18
CA LYS A 563 18.65 33.01 -0.73
C LYS A 563 17.54 32.07 -1.19
N LEU A 564 17.19 31.10 -0.33
CA LEU A 564 16.16 30.11 -0.65
C LEU A 564 14.81 30.78 -0.91
N ARG A 565 14.05 30.16 -1.82
CA ARG A 565 12.80 30.68 -2.38
C ARG A 565 11.79 31.04 -1.28
N GLY A 566 11.13 32.20 -1.46
CA GLY A 566 10.01 32.64 -0.62
C GLY A 566 10.40 33.49 0.58
N ASP A 567 11.70 33.71 0.84
CA ASP A 567 12.21 34.58 1.91
C ASP A 567 11.58 34.29 3.30
N ARG A 568 11.09 33.06 3.52
CA ARG A 568 10.37 32.66 4.74
C ARG A 568 11.26 32.69 5.99
N TRP A 569 12.57 32.58 5.80
CA TRP A 569 13.57 32.84 6.85
C TRP A 569 13.50 34.28 7.42
N ARG A 570 12.79 35.22 6.78
CA ARG A 570 12.53 36.58 7.30
C ARG A 570 11.31 36.68 8.21
N VAL A 571 10.46 35.66 8.26
CA VAL A 571 9.26 35.66 9.12
C VAL A 571 9.69 35.89 10.57
N ASN A 572 9.03 36.83 11.25
CA ASN A 572 9.27 37.09 12.65
C ASN A 572 8.74 35.93 13.49
N ILE A 573 9.57 35.37 14.37
CA ILE A 573 9.25 34.17 15.14
C ILE A 573 8.61 34.58 16.45
N THR A 574 7.30 34.35 16.57
CA THR A 574 6.51 34.60 17.78
C THR A 574 6.29 33.34 18.61
N ASP A 575 6.62 32.17 18.08
CA ASP A 575 6.50 30.90 18.79
C ASP A 575 7.26 30.90 20.13
N PRO A 576 6.57 30.63 21.26
CA PRO A 576 7.20 30.61 22.59
C PRO A 576 8.23 29.48 22.74
N ARG A 577 8.24 28.50 21.83
CA ARG A 577 9.21 27.39 21.83
C ARG A 577 10.56 27.80 21.22
N ARG A 578 10.76 29.06 20.79
CA ARG A 578 12.06 29.55 20.29
C ARG A 578 13.17 29.43 21.34
N LEU A 579 14.41 29.59 20.90
CA LEU A 579 15.56 29.73 21.80
C LEU A 579 15.56 31.19 22.30
N ASP A 580 15.67 31.37 23.61
CA ASP A 580 15.78 32.69 24.22
C ASP A 580 17.10 33.38 23.89
#